data_AF-A0A927T608-F1
#
_entry.id   AF-A0A927T608-F1
#
_cell.length_a   1.000
_cell.length_b   1.000
_cell.length_c   1.000
_cell.angle_alpha   90.00
_cell.angle_beta   90.00
_cell.angle_gamma   90.00
#
_symmetry.space_group_name_H-M   'P 1'
#
loop_
_entity.id
_entity.type
_entity.pdbx_description
1 polymer ?
#
loop_
_entity_poly.entity_id
_entity_poly.type
_entity_poly.pdbx_seq_one_letter_code
_entity_poly.pdbx_strand_id
1 'polypeptide(L)'
;MSNYEVKILLRDDLEQDEKAFIIGYINDLSQQLGMTLDSDGITYSKKEPYKQLEDIPAGFKFYNKLRKYKDYFSIYEYYSYLEGDYNGTIRRNSLNI
;
A
#
# COMPACT_ATOMS: atom_id res chain seq x y z
N MET A 1 -12.56 2.12 8.30
CA MET A 1 -11.65 2.70 7.28
C MET A 1 -10.25 2.67 7.84
N SER A 2 -9.30 2.12 7.08
CA SER A 2 -7.88 2.15 7.45
C SER A 2 -7.41 3.60 7.48
N ASN A 3 -6.44 3.91 8.33
CA ASN A 3 -5.76 5.20 8.44
C ASN A 3 -4.64 5.36 7.41
N TYR A 4 -4.42 4.39 6.52
CA TYR A 4 -3.49 4.45 5.41
C TYR A 4 -3.96 3.59 4.23
N GLU A 5 -3.39 3.82 3.05
CA GLU A 5 -3.51 2.96 1.87
C GLU A 5 -2.16 2.82 1.17
N VAL A 6 -1.89 1.64 0.59
CA VAL A 6 -0.76 1.44 -0.33
C VAL A 6 -1.33 1.06 -1.69
N LYS A 7 -1.09 1.87 -2.72
CA LYS A 7 -1.53 1.54 -4.09
C LYS A 7 -0.38 0.98 -4.89
N ILE A 8 -0.61 -0.19 -5.47
CA ILE A 8 0.38 -0.91 -6.27
C ILE A 8 -0.26 -1.40 -7.55
N LEU A 9 0.33 -1.01 -8.68
CA LEU A 9 0.01 -1.55 -10.00
C LEU A 9 1.33 -1.96 -10.67
N LEU A 10 1.36 -3.16 -11.23
CA LEU A 10 2.52 -3.63 -11.99
C LEU A 10 2.63 -2.89 -13.31
N ARG A 11 3.83 -2.81 -13.88
CA ARG A 11 3.96 -2.40 -15.28
C ARG A 11 3.44 -3.50 -16.20
N ASP A 12 2.81 -3.10 -17.29
CA ASP A 12 2.23 -4.02 -18.26
C ASP A 12 3.30 -4.75 -19.09
N ASP A 13 4.46 -4.13 -19.26
CA ASP A 13 5.58 -4.60 -20.07
C ASP A 13 6.54 -5.57 -19.35
N LEU A 14 6.26 -5.93 -18.10
CA LEU A 14 7.03 -6.96 -17.40
C LEU A 14 6.92 -8.31 -18.09
N GLU A 15 8.04 -9.03 -18.13
CA GLU A 15 8.07 -10.41 -18.60
C GLU A 15 7.28 -11.34 -17.65
N GLN A 16 6.91 -12.53 -18.13
CA GLN A 16 6.10 -13.46 -17.37
C GLN A 16 6.77 -13.87 -16.04
N ASP A 17 8.08 -14.12 -16.07
CA ASP A 17 8.85 -14.53 -14.89
C ASP A 17 8.98 -13.38 -13.88
N GLU A 18 9.15 -12.15 -14.37
CA GLU A 18 9.15 -10.94 -13.55
C GLU A 18 7.81 -10.72 -12.86
N LYS A 19 6.71 -10.85 -13.60
CA LYS A 19 5.34 -10.78 -13.05
C LYS A 19 5.13 -11.85 -11.98
N ALA A 20 5.50 -13.10 -12.27
CA ALA A 20 5.35 -14.20 -11.32
C ALA A 20 6.15 -13.97 -10.03
N PHE A 21 7.41 -13.51 -10.16
CA PHE A 21 8.26 -13.20 -9.03
C PHE A 21 7.66 -12.09 -8.14
N ILE A 22 7.29 -10.95 -8.74
CA ILE A 22 6.83 -9.80 -7.94
C ILE A 22 5.46 -10.04 -7.32
N ILE A 23 4.55 -10.74 -8.03
CA ILE A 23 3.24 -11.15 -7.47
C ILE A 23 3.44 -12.10 -6.29
N GLY A 24 4.33 -13.09 -6.42
CA GLY A 24 4.66 -14.00 -5.32
C GLY A 24 5.19 -13.24 -4.10
N TYR A 25 6.13 -12.32 -4.32
CA TYR A 25 6.68 -11.50 -3.24
C TYR A 25 5.63 -10.60 -2.56
N ILE A 26 4.75 -9.97 -3.33
CA ILE A 26 3.64 -9.14 -2.81
C ILE A 26 2.68 -9.99 -1.99
N ASN A 27 2.31 -11.18 -2.46
CA ASN A 27 1.39 -12.09 -1.76
C ASN A 27 1.98 -12.55 -0.43
N ASP A 28 3.24 -13.01 -0.42
CA ASP A 28 3.94 -13.42 0.80
C ASP A 28 4.02 -12.26 1.79
N LEU A 29 4.36 -11.07 1.30
CA LEU A 29 4.48 -9.89 2.15
C LEU A 29 3.13 -9.46 2.71
N SER A 30 2.06 -9.55 1.91
CA SER A 30 0.70 -9.25 2.32
C SER A 30 0.26 -10.19 3.45
N GLN A 31 0.53 -11.49 3.32
CA GLN A 31 0.24 -12.46 4.38
C GLN A 31 1.03 -12.17 5.66
N GLN A 32 2.34 -11.92 5.56
CA GLN A 32 3.20 -11.62 6.71
C GLN A 32 2.77 -10.38 7.49
N LEU A 33 2.28 -9.36 6.79
CA LEU A 33 1.89 -8.08 7.39
C LEU A 33 0.38 -7.99 7.65
N GLY A 34 -0.38 -9.03 7.30
CA GLY A 34 -1.84 -9.06 7.41
C GLY A 34 -2.51 -7.95 6.60
N MET A 35 -2.06 -7.77 5.35
CA MET A 35 -2.64 -6.87 4.37
C MET A 35 -3.67 -7.63 3.52
N THR A 36 -4.64 -6.91 2.97
CA THR A 36 -5.59 -7.43 1.97
C THR A 36 -5.62 -6.53 0.76
N LEU A 37 -5.86 -7.11 -0.41
CA LEU A 37 -6.14 -6.37 -1.63
C LEU A 37 -7.62 -6.03 -1.65
N ASP A 38 -7.93 -4.75 -1.87
CA ASP A 38 -9.29 -4.25 -1.97
C ASP A 38 -9.87 -4.57 -3.37
N SER A 39 -11.17 -4.35 -3.54
CA SER A 39 -11.91 -4.74 -4.75
C SER A 39 -11.49 -3.98 -6.02
N ASP A 40 -10.75 -2.87 -5.88
CA ASP A 40 -10.21 -2.11 -7.02
C ASP A 40 -8.99 -2.79 -7.68
N GLY A 41 -8.45 -3.83 -7.05
CA GLY A 41 -7.34 -4.62 -7.58
C GLY A 41 -5.97 -3.96 -7.47
N ILE A 42 -5.86 -2.78 -6.84
CA ILE A 42 -4.57 -2.06 -6.67
C ILE A 42 -4.32 -1.56 -5.26
N THR A 43 -5.37 -1.40 -4.44
CA THR A 43 -5.26 -0.83 -3.10
C THR A 43 -5.05 -1.94 -2.07
N TYR A 44 -3.96 -1.84 -1.31
CA TYR A 44 -3.66 -2.72 -0.20
C TYR A 44 -3.94 -2.01 1.13
N SER A 45 -4.80 -2.62 1.94
CA SER A 45 -5.23 -2.13 3.24
C SER A 45 -4.97 -3.16 4.34
N LYS A 46 -5.06 -2.76 5.61
CA LYS A 46 -4.93 -3.71 6.73
C LYS A 46 -6.15 -4.63 6.79
N LYS A 47 -5.92 -5.94 6.91
CA LYS A 47 -7.00 -6.92 7.02
C LYS A 47 -7.74 -6.76 8.37
N GLU A 48 -9.06 -6.59 8.31
CA GLU A 48 -9.92 -6.56 9.50
C GLU A 48 -10.02 -7.93 10.21
N PRO A 49 -10.24 -7.95 11.55
CA PRO A 49 -10.29 -6.81 12.45
C PRO A 49 -8.88 -6.34 12.88
N TYR A 50 -8.70 -5.04 13.08
CA TYR A 50 -7.49 -4.45 13.68
C TYR A 50 -7.86 -3.27 14.58
N LYS A 51 -7.02 -2.94 15.57
CA LYS A 51 -7.25 -1.73 16.36
C LYS A 51 -6.79 -0.50 15.58
N GLN A 52 -7.43 0.63 15.86
CA GLN A 52 -7.03 1.92 15.29
C GLN A 52 -5.52 2.15 15.53
N LEU A 53 -4.79 2.62 14.51
CA LEU A 53 -3.33 2.88 14.50
C LEU A 53 -2.41 1.65 14.39
N GLU A 54 -2.90 0.42 14.60
CA GLU A 54 -2.09 -0.80 14.35
C GLU A 54 -1.82 -1.03 12.86
N ASP A 55 -2.56 -0.33 12.03
CA ASP A 55 -2.57 -0.45 10.59
C ASP A 55 -1.36 0.31 9.98
N ILE A 56 -1.02 1.48 10.50
CA ILE A 56 0.05 2.35 9.97
C ILE A 56 1.43 1.66 9.92
N PRO A 57 1.93 0.99 10.98
CA PRO A 57 3.23 0.31 10.92
C PRO A 57 3.25 -0.82 9.88
N ALA A 58 2.13 -1.51 9.67
CA ALA A 58 2.02 -2.59 8.69
C ALA A 58 2.07 -2.03 7.26
N GLY A 59 1.29 -0.99 6.98
CA GLY A 59 1.29 -0.28 5.71
C GLY A 59 2.63 0.29 5.32
N PHE A 60 3.26 1.05 6.22
CA PHE A 60 4.56 1.64 5.99
C PHE A 60 5.66 0.58 5.77
N LYS A 61 5.60 -0.52 6.50
CA LYS A 61 6.53 -1.65 6.33
C LYS A 61 6.30 -2.38 5.01
N PHE A 62 5.04 -2.54 4.59
CA PHE A 62 4.66 -3.13 3.31
C PHE A 62 5.21 -2.29 2.15
N TYR A 63 4.91 -0.99 2.15
CA TYR A 63 5.42 -0.03 1.18
C TYR A 63 6.96 -0.06 1.13
N ASN A 64 7.65 0.16 2.24
CA ASN A 64 9.12 0.23 2.23
C ASN A 64 9.82 -1.06 1.79
N LYS A 65 9.28 -2.23 2.13
CA LYS A 65 9.87 -3.51 1.68
C LYS A 65 9.76 -3.69 0.15
N LEU A 66 8.75 -3.10 -0.47
CA LEU A 66 8.56 -3.11 -1.92
C LEU A 66 9.37 -2.04 -2.65
N ARG A 67 9.95 -1.07 -1.93
CA ARG A 67 10.74 0.03 -2.49
C ARG A 67 11.90 -0.43 -3.37
N LYS A 68 12.54 -1.56 -3.02
CA LYS A 68 13.63 -2.15 -3.82
C LYS A 68 13.17 -2.71 -5.17
N TYR A 69 11.88 -2.90 -5.35
CA TYR A 69 11.24 -3.40 -6.56
C TYR A 69 10.37 -2.32 -7.23
N LYS A 70 10.59 -1.04 -6.91
CA LYS A 70 9.79 0.06 -7.45
C LYS A 70 9.72 0.08 -8.99
N ASP A 71 10.76 -0.41 -9.65
CA ASP A 71 10.87 -0.41 -11.12
C ASP A 71 9.95 -1.45 -11.79
N TYR A 72 9.35 -2.36 -11.00
CA TYR A 72 8.31 -3.28 -11.44
C TYR A 72 6.91 -2.65 -11.46
N PHE A 73 6.77 -1.44 -10.91
CA PHE A 73 5.46 -0.82 -10.68
C PHE A 73 5.22 0.38 -11.59
N SER A 74 4.01 0.46 -12.14
CA SER A 74 3.47 1.65 -12.80
C SER A 74 2.82 2.60 -11.78
N ILE A 75 2.28 2.05 -10.69
CA ILE A 75 1.80 2.79 -9.51
C ILE A 75 2.47 2.21 -8.28
N TYR A 76 3.08 3.08 -7.47
CA TYR A 76 3.70 2.72 -6.20
C TYR A 76 3.59 3.90 -5.24
N GLU A 77 2.48 3.96 -4.51
CA GLU A 77 2.09 5.12 -3.70
C GLU A 77 1.70 4.69 -2.29
N TYR A 78 1.96 5.58 -1.33
CA TYR A 78 1.60 5.42 0.07
C TYR A 78 0.82 6.66 0.51
N TYR A 79 -0.37 6.45 1.05
CA TYR A 79 -1.22 7.50 1.58
C TYR A 79 -1.44 7.28 3.08
N SER A 80 -1.19 8.30 3.89
CA SER A 80 -1.47 8.30 5.33
C SER A 80 -2.55 9.32 5.62
N TYR A 81 -3.74 8.84 6.00
CA TYR A 81 -4.86 9.70 6.35
C TYR A 81 -4.64 10.47 7.66
N LEU A 82 -3.69 10.03 8.51
CA LEU A 82 -3.24 10.84 9.66
C LEU A 82 -2.44 12.08 9.26
N GLU A 83 -1.74 12.02 8.13
CA GLU A 83 -0.97 13.16 7.60
C GLU A 83 -1.85 14.09 6.75
N GLY A 84 -3.16 13.80 6.69
CA GLY A 84 -4.13 14.52 5.87
C GLY A 84 -4.00 14.22 4.38
N ASP A 85 -3.28 13.16 3.99
CA ASP A 85 -3.15 12.75 2.60
C ASP A 85 -4.28 11.79 2.24
N TYR A 86 -5.24 12.27 1.46
CA TYR A 86 -6.34 11.49 0.93
C TYR A 86 -6.18 11.27 -0.57
N ASN A 87 -5.72 10.10 -0.98
CA ASN A 87 -5.51 9.75 -2.39
C ASN A 87 -4.66 10.80 -3.15
N GLY A 88 -3.57 11.28 -2.53
CA GLY A 88 -2.68 12.29 -3.11
C GLY A 88 -3.19 13.73 -2.94
N THR A 89 -4.35 13.91 -2.31
CA THR A 89 -4.85 15.22 -1.92
C THR A 89 -4.48 15.49 -0.48
N ILE A 90 -3.42 16.27 -0.26
CA ILE A 90 -3.07 16.77 1.08
C ILE A 90 -4.13 17.80 1.50
N ARG A 91 -5.09 17.38 2.30
CA ARG A 91 -5.99 18.27 3.03
C ARG A 91 -5.29 18.64 4.33
N ARG A 92 -4.52 19.74 4.31
CA ARG A 92 -4.07 20.36 5.54
C ARG A 92 -5.31 20.82 6.29
N ASN A 93 -5.65 20.15 7.39
CA ASN A 93 -6.54 20.75 8.37
C ASN A 93 -5.85 22.04 8.80
N SER A 94 -6.42 23.18 8.43
CA SER A 94 -6.15 24.45 9.09
C SER A 94 -6.57 24.27 10.54
N LEU A 95 -5.64 23.79 11.37
CA LEU A 95 -5.68 23.98 12.81
C LEU A 95 -5.63 25.49 13.01
N ASN A 96 -6.81 26.09 13.12
CA ASN A 96 -6.93 27.40 13.74
C ASN A 96 -6.49 27.21 15.19
N ILE A 97 -5.26 27.66 15.47
CA ILE A 97 -4.76 27.94 16.82
C ILE A 97 -5.46 29.23 17.29
#